data_AF-A0A916ZDM4-F1
#
_entry.id   AF-A0A916ZDM4-F1
#
_cell.length_a   1.000
_cell.length_b   1.000
_cell.length_c   1.000
_cell.angle_alpha   90.00
_cell.angle_beta   90.00
_cell.angle_gamma   90.00
#
_symmetry.space_group_name_H-M   'P 1'
#
loop_
_entity.id
_entity.type
_entity.pdbx_description
1 polymer ?
#
loop_
_entity_poly.entity_id
_entity_poly.type
_entity_poly.pdbx_seq_one_letter_code
_entity_poly.pdbx_strand_id
1 'polypeptide(L)' 'MLNSLYPNEKLTMEKAEERFMKENRPTSIIQRLIRPEEIAHFVTYLSSPLSSAINGSALRIDGGLVHSVF' A
#
# COMPACT_ATOMS: atom_id res chain seq x y z
N MET A 1 -14.94 -4.12 0.35
CA MET A 1 -13.80 -4.86 0.90
C MET A 1 -13.68 -4.63 2.41
N LEU A 2 -13.43 -3.42 2.92
CA LEU A 2 -13.37 -3.20 4.38
C LEU A 2 -14.74 -3.33 5.07
N ASN A 3 -15.81 -2.79 4.48
CA ASN A 3 -17.18 -2.90 5.03
C ASN A 3 -17.68 -4.35 5.18
N SER A 4 -17.15 -5.29 4.40
CA SER A 4 -17.50 -6.72 4.53
C SER A 4 -16.68 -7.45 5.59
N LEU A 5 -15.56 -6.88 6.05
CA LEU A 5 -14.71 -7.47 7.10
C LEU A 5 -15.23 -7.17 8.50
N TYR A 6 -15.96 -6.07 8.68
CA TYR A 6 -16.55 -5.66 9.95
C TYR A 6 -18.07 -5.49 9.86
N PRO A 7 -18.83 -6.55 9.49
CA PRO A 7 -20.25 -6.44 9.12
C PRO A 7 -21.18 -6.05 10.28
N ASN A 8 -20.77 -6.32 11.53
CA ASN A 8 -21.58 -6.06 12.73
C ASN A 8 -21.22 -4.76 13.44
N GLU A 9 -20.34 -3.95 12.84
CA GLU A 9 -19.81 -2.75 13.47
C GLU A 9 -20.07 -1.51 12.61
N LYS A 10 -20.59 -0.45 13.23
CA LYS A 10 -20.72 0.86 12.57
C LYS A 10 -19.41 1.64 12.66
N LEU A 11 -18.41 1.18 11.92
CA LEU A 11 -17.15 1.89 11.76
C LEU A 11 -17.22 2.82 10.55
N THR A 12 -16.55 3.98 10.65
CA THR A 12 -16.23 4.77 9.45
C THR A 12 -15.17 4.03 8.64
N MET A 13 -15.02 4.38 7.37
CA MET A 13 -14.04 3.72 6.50
C MET A 13 -12.62 3.88 7.04
N GLU A 14 -12.30 5.06 7.56
CA GLU A 14 -10.98 5.38 8.14
C GLU A 14 -10.69 4.53 9.38
N LYS A 15 -11.68 4.34 10.25
CA LYS A 15 -11.52 3.50 11.46
C LYS A 15 -11.42 2.02 11.11
N ALA A 16 -12.17 1.57 10.11
CA ALA A 16 -12.08 0.20 9.61
C ALA A 16 -10.70 -0.06 8.99
N GLU A 17 -10.15 0.91 8.26
CA GLU A 17 -8.81 0.86 7.69
C GLU A 17 -7.73 0.81 8.77
N GLU A 18 -7.76 1.75 9.72
CA GLU A 18 -6.80 1.82 10.83
C GLU A 18 -6.75 0.50 11.60
N ARG A 19 -7.94 -0.03 11.94
CA ARG A 19 -8.06 -1.31 12.64
C ARG A 19 -7.53 -2.46 11.80
N PHE A 20 -7.88 -2.53 10.52
CA PHE A 20 -7.41 -3.56 9.61
C PHE A 20 -5.88 -3.58 9.55
N MET A 21 -5.25 -2.41 9.40
CA MET A 21 -3.79 -2.30 9.33
C MET A 21 -3.14 -2.78 10.63
N LYS A 22 -3.65 -2.32 11.77
CA LYS A 22 -3.14 -2.72 13.09
C LYS A 22 -3.24 -4.21 13.35
N GLU A 23 -4.36 -4.83 12.99
CA GLU A 23 -4.63 -6.25 13.29
C GLU A 23 -4.01 -7.20 12.25
N ASN A 24 -4.09 -6.85 10.96
CA ASN A 24 -3.80 -7.78 9.87
C ASN A 24 -2.50 -7.47 9.13
N ARG A 25 -2.01 -6.21 9.20
CA ARG A 25 -0.78 -5.76 8.53
C ARG A 25 0.14 -5.03 9.51
N PRO A 26 0.43 -5.59 10.70
CA PRO A 26 1.15 -4.89 11.76
C PRO A 26 2.58 -4.51 11.36
N THR A 27 3.17 -5.18 10.37
CA THR A 27 4.52 -4.89 9.87
C THR A 27 4.58 -3.75 8.86
N SER A 28 3.44 -3.25 8.36
CA SER A 28 3.42 -2.09 7.48
C SER A 28 4.00 -0.88 8.21
N ILE A 29 4.89 -0.12 7.56
CA ILE A 29 5.46 1.09 8.16
C ILE A 29 4.48 2.25 8.02
N ILE A 30 3.81 2.38 6.86
CA ILE A 30 2.89 3.50 6.60
C ILE A 30 1.53 3.38 7.30
N GLN A 31 1.18 2.18 7.81
CA GLN A 31 -0.02 1.93 8.63
C GLN A 31 -1.35 2.41 8.02
N ARG A 32 -1.44 2.36 6.70
CA ARG A 32 -2.66 2.63 5.92
C ARG A 32 -2.65 1.80 4.64
N LEU A 33 -3.79 1.67 4.00
CA LEU A 33 -3.86 1.17 2.64
C LEU A 33 -3.22 2.17 1.68
N ILE A 34 -2.55 1.62 0.67
CA ILE A 34 -2.04 2.40 -0.44
C ILE A 34 -3.23 2.79 -1.32
N ARG A 35 -3.31 4.07 -1.68
CA ARG A 35 -4.32 4.54 -2.63
C ARG A 35 -3.87 4.20 -4.05
N PRO A 36 -4.79 3.87 -4.98
CA PRO A 36 -4.43 3.51 -6.35
C PRO A 36 -3.56 4.55 -7.06
N GLU A 37 -3.77 5.84 -6.77
CA GLU A 37 -3.01 6.94 -7.38
C GLU A 37 -1.52 6.88 -7.01
N GLU A 38 -1.17 6.38 -5.82
CA GLU A 38 0.24 6.24 -5.39
C GLU A 38 0.98 5.20 -6.24
N ILE A 39 0.30 4.10 -6.60
CA ILE A 39 0.83 3.12 -7.55
C ILE A 39 0.88 3.72 -8.96
N ALA A 40 -0.14 4.47 -9.36
CA ALA A 40 -0.19 5.10 -10.67
C ALA A 40 0.95 6.10 -10.87
N HIS A 41 1.28 6.93 -9.87
CA HIS A 41 2.43 7.84 -9.92
C HIS A 41 3.74 7.08 -10.14
N PHE A 42 3.93 5.97 -9.42
CA PHE A 42 5.12 5.14 -9.54
C PHE A 42 5.25 4.52 -10.94
N VAL A 43 4.17 3.93 -11.47
CA VAL A 43 4.13 3.37 -12.83
C VAL A 43 4.36 4.44 -13.89
N THR A 44 3.76 5.63 -13.71
CA THR A 44 3.93 6.77 -14.63
C THR A 44 5.39 7.21 -14.68
N TYR A 45 6.06 7.30 -13.53
CA TYR A 45 7.48 7.59 -13.47
C TYR A 45 8.30 6.55 -14.24
N LEU A 46 8.06 5.26 -13.99
CA LEU A 46 8.77 4.16 -14.65
C LEU A 46 8.54 4.08 -16.16
N SER A 47 7.38 4.55 -16.63
CA SER A 47 7.03 4.59 -18.05
C SER A 47 7.64 5.80 -18.77
N SER A 48 8.20 6.76 -18.04
CA SER A 48 8.75 8.00 -18.59
C SER A 48 10.23 7.86 -18.96
N PRO A 49 10.79 8.78 -19.77
CA PRO A 49 12.24 8.82 -20.02
C PRO A 49 13.09 9.07 -18.76
N LEU A 50 12.50 9.58 -17.67
CA LEU A 50 13.21 9.91 -16.43
C LEU A 50 13.80 8.67 -15.75
N SER A 51 13.20 7.50 -15.96
CA SER A 51 13.64 6.22 -15.42
C SER A 51 14.50 5.40 -16.38
N SER A 52 15.10 6.02 -17.40
CA SER A 52 15.84 5.31 -18.47
C SER A 52 16.97 4.39 -18.00
N ALA A 53 17.54 4.62 -16.81
CA ALA A 53 18.57 3.76 -16.21
C ALA A 53 18.01 2.54 -15.45
N ILE A 54 16.70 2.45 -15.24
CA ILE A 54 16.04 1.35 -14.52
C ILE A 54 15.56 0.32 -15.53
N ASN A 55 16.11 -0.89 -15.47
CA ASN A 55 15.75 -1.97 -16.39
C ASN A 55 15.83 -3.34 -15.69
N GLY A 56 15.01 -4.30 -16.12
CA GLY A 56 15.02 -5.69 -15.62
C GLY A 56 14.85 -5.85 -14.11
N SER A 57 14.28 -4.86 -13.43
CA SER A 57 14.27 -4.75 -11.96
C SER A 57 12.88 -5.00 -11.39
N ALA A 58 12.83 -5.60 -10.19
CA ALA A 58 11.63 -5.68 -9.36
C ALA A 58 11.70 -4.58 -8.28
N LEU A 59 10.84 -3.57 -8.39
CA LEU A 59 10.85 -2.44 -7.47
C LEU A 59 9.68 -2.52 -6.50
N ARG A 60 9.94 -2.26 -5.22
CA ARG A 60 8.96 -2.40 -4.15
C ARG A 60 8.23 -1.08 -3.86
N ILE A 61 6.90 -1.14 -3.82
CA ILE A 61 6.01 -0.04 -3.41
C ILE A 61 4.91 -0.59 -2.49
N ASP A 62 5.30 -1.10 -1.32
CA ASP A 62 4.42 -1.83 -0.40
C ASP A 62 4.19 -1.10 0.94
N GLY A 63 4.71 0.12 1.08
CA GLY A 63 4.63 0.87 2.34
C GLY A 63 5.44 0.25 3.48
N GLY A 64 6.49 -0.49 3.16
CA GLY A 64 7.38 -1.13 4.13
C GLY A 64 6.81 -2.41 4.74
N LEU A 65 5.86 -3.06 4.08
CA LEU A 65 5.20 -4.26 4.60
C LEU A 65 6.17 -5.45 4.71
N VAL A 66 7.04 -5.64 3.71
CA VAL A 66 8.04 -6.69 3.70
C VAL A 66 9.25 -6.28 4.53
N HIS A 67 9.45 -6.94 5.66
CA HIS A 67 10.56 -6.68 6.58
C HIS A 67 11.86 -7.30 6.05
N SER A 68 12.55 -6.57 5.17
CA SER A 68 13.76 -7.02 4.48
C SER A 68 14.64 -5.84 4.12
N VAL A 69 15.95 -6.09 4.04
CA VAL A 69 16.97 -5.12 3.60
C VAL A 69 17.05 -4.92 2.08
N PHE A 70 16.21 -5.63 1.31
CA PHE A 70 16.09 -5.51 -0.15
C PHE A 70 15.87 -4.08 -0.62
#